data_AF-X1TMZ5-F1
#
_entry.id   AF-X1TMZ5-F1
#
_cell.length_a   1.000
_cell.length_b   1.000
_cell.length_c   1.000
_cell.angle_alpha   90.00
_cell.angle_beta   90.00
_cell.angle_gamma   90.00
#
_symmetry.space_group_name_H-M   'P 1'
#
loop_
_entity.id
_entity.type
_entity.pdbx_description
1 polymer ?
#
loop_
_entity_poly.entity_id
_entity_poly.type
_entity_poly.pdbx_seq_one_letter_code
_entity_poly.pdbx_strand_id
1 'polypeptide(L)'
;MNPVCAVTGLTMSRVMNDPIVYQIVDALVKECVQVARANEINLGWDFYPHAMDYMRNAGDHKPSMLIDIEAGRRTEIDFINGKFVEYGSRTGTHTPYNHTLSALVKGLESK
;
A
#
# COMPACT_ATOMS: atom_id res chain seq x y z
N MET A 1 -2.60 1.74 0.07
CA MET A 1 -3.68 2.00 1.05
C MET A 1 -4.02 0.78 1.91
N ASN A 2 -4.30 -0.39 1.32
CA ASN A 2 -4.72 -1.60 2.07
C ASN A 2 -3.90 -1.91 3.34
N PRO A 3 -2.55 -1.98 3.29
CA PRO A 3 -1.74 -2.27 4.49
C PRO A 3 -1.72 -1.14 5.52
N VAL A 4 -1.93 0.12 5.10
CA VAL A 4 -2.01 1.27 6.03
C VAL A 4 -3.27 1.15 6.87
N CYS A 5 -4.40 0.83 6.24
CA CYS A 5 -5.66 0.56 6.95
C CYS A 5 -5.50 -0.63 7.90
N ALA A 6 -4.88 -1.72 7.45
CA ALA A 6 -4.65 -2.92 8.25
C ALA A 6 -3.83 -2.64 9.52
N VAL A 7 -2.75 -1.85 9.41
CA VAL A 7 -1.88 -1.53 10.55
C VAL A 7 -2.52 -0.50 11.50
N THR A 8 -3.30 0.44 10.98
CA THR A 8 -3.86 1.55 11.79
C THR A 8 -5.26 1.26 12.33
N GLY A 9 -5.99 0.29 11.78
CA GLY A 9 -7.41 0.07 12.07
C GLY A 9 -8.33 1.15 11.49
N LEU A 10 -7.80 2.07 10.67
CA LEU A 10 -8.56 3.16 10.07
C LEU A 10 -9.20 2.73 8.74
N THR A 11 -10.34 3.33 8.43
CA THR A 11 -11.00 3.20 7.12
C THR A 11 -10.25 3.99 6.05
N MET A 12 -10.51 3.71 4.78
CA MET A 12 -9.88 4.41 3.65
C MET A 12 -10.11 5.93 3.70
N SER A 13 -11.34 6.37 3.99
CA SER A 13 -11.64 7.79 4.14
C SER A 13 -10.84 8.44 5.28
N ARG A 14 -10.75 7.78 6.44
CA ARG A 14 -9.99 8.31 7.58
C ARG A 14 -8.49 8.40 7.28
N VAL A 15 -7.92 7.40 6.60
CA VAL A 15 -6.51 7.42 6.16
C VAL A 15 -6.25 8.56 5.18
N MET A 16 -7.13 8.78 4.20
CA MET A 16 -6.93 9.81 3.17
C MET A 16 -7.15 11.24 3.68
N ASN A 17 -7.93 11.42 4.75
CA ASN A 17 -8.20 12.72 5.36
C ASN A 17 -7.29 13.05 6.55
N ASP A 18 -6.47 12.11 7.01
CA ASP A 18 -5.49 12.34 8.08
C ASP A 18 -4.18 12.89 7.49
N PRO A 19 -3.74 14.11 7.85
CA PRO A 19 -2.59 14.75 7.22
C PRO A 19 -1.24 14.06 7.53
N ILE A 20 -1.18 13.26 8.60
CA ILE A 20 0.03 12.52 9.00
C ILE A 20 0.04 11.17 8.30
N VAL A 21 -1.06 10.42 8.39
CA VAL A 21 -1.13 9.05 7.83
C VAL A 21 -1.14 9.08 6.29
N TYR A 22 -1.75 10.09 5.68
CA TYR A 22 -1.78 10.27 4.22
C TYR A 22 -0.37 10.29 3.60
N GLN A 23 0.65 10.81 4.30
CA GLN A 23 2.02 10.85 3.78
C GLN A 23 2.58 9.44 3.52
N ILE A 24 2.15 8.44 4.28
CA ILE A 24 2.53 7.04 4.06
C ILE A 24 1.88 6.52 2.76
N VAL A 25 0.62 6.89 2.49
CA VAL A 25 -0.06 6.51 1.25
C VAL A 25 0.62 7.14 0.04
N ASP A 26 0.90 8.45 0.09
CA ASP A 26 1.62 9.18 -0.94
C ASP A 26 2.98 8.51 -1.25
N ALA A 27 3.77 8.21 -0.23
CA ALA A 27 5.07 7.56 -0.37
C ALA A 27 4.96 6.16 -0.99
N LEU A 28 4.01 5.34 -0.53
CA LEU A 28 3.78 3.99 -1.09
C LEU A 28 3.46 4.02 -2.58
N VAL A 29 2.56 4.91 -3.02
CA VAL A 29 2.18 4.98 -4.43
C VAL A 29 3.36 5.44 -5.27
N LYS A 30 4.16 6.39 -4.78
CA LYS A 30 5.39 6.83 -5.44
C LYS A 30 6.39 5.68 -5.59
N GLU A 31 6.60 4.87 -4.55
CA GLU A 31 7.42 3.65 -4.66
C GLU A 31 6.87 2.70 -5.72
N CYS A 32 5.57 2.41 -5.70
CA CYS A 32 4.94 1.50 -6.66
C CYS A 32 5.13 1.98 -8.11
N VAL A 33 4.98 3.29 -8.36
CA VAL A 33 5.20 3.89 -9.68
C VAL A 33 6.67 3.81 -10.10
N GLN A 34 7.61 4.06 -9.18
CA GLN A 34 9.04 3.95 -9.45
C GLN A 34 9.42 2.50 -9.80
N VAL A 35 8.96 1.53 -9.00
CA VAL A 35 9.20 0.10 -9.26
C VAL A 35 8.62 -0.32 -10.60
N ALA A 36 7.38 0.05 -10.91
CA ALA A 36 6.75 -0.30 -12.18
C ALA A 36 7.54 0.24 -13.37
N ARG A 37 7.93 1.53 -13.34
CA ARG A 37 8.72 2.17 -14.40
C ARG A 37 10.12 1.55 -14.53
N ALA A 38 10.77 1.23 -13.43
CA ALA A 38 12.07 0.55 -13.44
C ALA A 38 12.00 -0.87 -14.02
N ASN A 39 10.82 -1.49 -13.99
CA ASN A 39 10.54 -2.77 -14.63
C ASN A 39 9.90 -2.60 -16.04
N GLU A 40 10.10 -1.44 -16.67
CA GLU A 40 9.65 -1.13 -18.04
C GLU A 40 8.13 -1.21 -18.26
N ILE A 41 7.33 -1.12 -17.18
CA ILE A 41 5.88 -1.07 -17.26
C ILE A 41 5.44 0.37 -17.54
N ASN A 42 4.82 0.58 -18.70
CA ASN A 42 4.28 1.89 -19.07
C ASN A 42 2.94 2.15 -18.36
N LEU A 43 2.99 3.01 -17.33
CA LEU A 43 1.79 3.50 -16.62
C LEU A 43 1.21 4.78 -17.22
N GLY A 44 1.94 5.47 -18.11
CA GLY A 44 1.68 6.86 -18.46
C GLY A 44 2.14 7.86 -17.37
N TRP A 45 2.03 9.14 -17.71
CA TRP A 45 2.46 10.24 -16.83
C TRP A 45 1.46 10.53 -15.71
N ASP A 46 0.16 10.33 -15.98
CA ASP A 46 -0.93 10.73 -15.10
C ASP A 46 -1.40 9.63 -14.13
N PHE A 47 -0.72 8.47 -14.11
CA PHE A 47 -1.11 7.36 -13.23
C PHE A 47 -1.11 7.76 -11.76
N TYR A 48 -0.05 8.45 -11.31
CA TYR A 48 0.07 8.89 -9.92
C TYR A 48 -1.09 9.80 -9.48
N PRO A 49 -1.35 10.95 -10.14
CA PRO A 49 -2.46 11.81 -9.74
C PRO A 49 -3.81 11.10 -9.86
N HIS A 50 -4.01 10.25 -10.87
CA HIS A 50 -5.25 9.47 -11.02
C HIS A 50 -5.44 8.47 -9.89
N ALA A 51 -4.39 7.75 -9.48
CA ALA A 51 -4.45 6.81 -8.36
C ALA A 51 -4.78 7.51 -7.04
N MET A 52 -4.16 8.68 -6.79
CA MET A 52 -4.44 9.47 -5.59
C MET A 52 -5.87 10.03 -5.57
N ASP A 53 -6.38 10.47 -6.73
CA ASP A 53 -7.75 10.95 -6.85
C ASP A 53 -8.77 9.82 -6.66
N TYR A 54 -8.55 8.66 -7.31
CA TYR A 54 -9.36 7.46 -7.11
C TYR A 54 -9.46 7.10 -5.62
N MET A 55 -8.32 7.07 -4.94
CA MET A 55 -8.25 6.74 -3.51
C MET A 55 -8.97 7.76 -2.62
N ARG A 56 -8.93 9.06 -2.97
CA ARG A 56 -9.66 10.10 -2.25
C ARG A 56 -11.18 9.94 -2.41
N ASN A 57 -11.62 9.46 -3.57
CA ASN A 57 -13.03 9.29 -3.91
C ASN A 57 -13.58 7.87 -3.64
N ALA A 58 -12.77 6.97 -3.08
CA ALA A 58 -13.14 5.57 -2.86
C ALA A 58 -14.15 5.35 -1.71
N GLY A 59 -14.54 6.41 -0.99
CA GLY A 59 -15.54 6.37 0.07
C GLY A 59 -15.03 5.81 1.40
N ASP A 60 -15.91 5.79 2.40
CA ASP A 60 -15.59 5.36 3.76
C ASP A 60 -15.85 3.86 3.96
N HIS A 61 -14.82 3.06 3.74
CA HIS A 61 -14.90 1.62 3.94
C HIS A 61 -13.58 1.01 4.43
N LYS A 62 -13.67 -0.20 5.00
CA LYS A 62 -12.52 -1.02 5.36
C LYS A 62 -12.11 -1.84 4.13
N PRO A 63 -10.82 -1.83 3.71
CA PRO A 63 -10.37 -2.67 2.63
C PRO A 63 -10.13 -4.11 3.12
N SER A 64 -9.97 -5.05 2.17
CA SER A 64 -9.88 -6.50 2.43
C SER A 64 -8.87 -6.88 3.52
N MET A 65 -7.66 -6.30 3.48
CA MET A 65 -6.57 -6.65 4.39
C MET A 65 -6.89 -6.25 5.83
N LEU A 66 -7.58 -5.13 6.06
CA LEU A 66 -8.03 -4.76 7.41
C LEU A 66 -9.10 -5.74 7.90
N ILE A 67 -10.04 -6.13 7.03
CA ILE A 67 -11.08 -7.10 7.37
C ILE A 67 -10.47 -8.47 7.70
N ASP A 68 -9.43 -8.89 6.98
CA ASP A 68 -8.71 -10.14 7.26
C ASP A 68 -7.96 -10.07 8.59
N ILE A 69 -7.25 -8.97 8.88
CA ILE A 69 -6.58 -8.78 10.17
C ILE A 69 -7.58 -8.79 11.33
N GLU A 70 -8.70 -8.08 11.23
CA GLU A 70 -9.73 -8.08 12.27
C GLU A 70 -10.36 -9.46 12.50
N ALA A 71 -10.35 -10.32 11.48
CA ALA A 71 -10.90 -11.67 11.54
C ALA A 71 -9.83 -12.75 11.84
N GLY A 72 -8.58 -12.37 12.13
CA GLY A 72 -7.49 -13.31 12.38
C GLY A 72 -7.16 -14.20 11.17
N ARG A 73 -7.38 -13.71 9.94
CA ARG A 73 -7.07 -14.43 8.71
C ARG A 73 -5.75 -13.94 8.13
N ARG A 74 -5.09 -14.85 7.39
CA ARG A 74 -3.95 -14.49 6.55
C ARG A 74 -4.40 -13.56 5.43
N THR A 75 -3.59 -12.55 5.14
CA THR A 75 -3.84 -11.53 4.13
C THR A 75 -3.09 -11.80 2.83
N GLU A 76 -3.38 -10.99 1.82
CA GLU A 76 -2.70 -10.96 0.53
C GLU A 76 -1.41 -10.10 0.50
N ILE A 77 -0.85 -9.73 1.66
CA ILE A 77 0.29 -8.81 1.76
C ILE A 77 1.53 -9.24 0.94
N ASP A 78 1.80 -10.54 0.87
CA ASP A 78 2.92 -11.11 0.12
C ASP A 78 2.76 -10.90 -1.39
N PHE A 79 1.52 -10.89 -1.86
CA PHE A 79 1.17 -10.81 -3.28
C PHE A 79 0.95 -9.37 -3.76
N ILE A 80 0.70 -8.43 -2.84
CA ILE A 80 0.58 -7.00 -3.15
C ILE A 80 1.89 -6.27 -2.84
N ASN A 81 2.11 -5.89 -1.58
CA ASN A 81 3.27 -5.08 -1.19
C ASN A 81 4.57 -5.89 -1.27
N GLY A 82 4.52 -7.19 -0.95
CA GLY A 82 5.67 -8.10 -1.09
C GLY A 82 6.19 -8.16 -2.53
N LYS A 83 5.30 -8.07 -3.53
CA LYS A 83 5.71 -8.02 -4.94
C LYS A 83 6.40 -6.72 -5.31
N PHE A 84 5.99 -5.58 -4.79
CA PHE A 84 6.72 -4.34 -5.02
C PHE A 84 8.13 -4.39 -4.42
N VAL A 85 8.30 -5.00 -3.25
CA VAL A 85 9.63 -5.23 -2.64
C VAL A 85 10.48 -6.14 -3.53
N GLU A 86 9.92 -7.25 -4.00
CA GLU A 86 10.60 -8.20 -4.88
C GLU A 86 11.04 -7.55 -6.20
N TYR A 87 10.13 -6.87 -6.90
CA TYR A 87 10.43 -6.20 -8.17
C TYR A 87 11.33 -4.97 -8.01
N GLY A 88 11.25 -4.27 -6.88
CA GLY A 88 12.16 -3.18 -6.56
C GLY A 88 13.59 -3.69 -6.38
N SER A 89 13.77 -4.79 -5.65
CA SER A 89 15.09 -5.41 -5.46
C SER A 89 15.74 -5.83 -6.79
N ARG A 90 14.96 -6.37 -7.74
CA ARG A 90 15.47 -6.79 -9.06
C ARG A 90 16.05 -5.64 -9.90
N THR A 91 15.53 -4.43 -9.70
CA THR A 91 15.94 -3.23 -10.47
C THR A 91 16.78 -2.25 -9.65
N GLY A 92 17.12 -2.59 -8.41
CA GLY A 92 17.81 -1.68 -7.49
C GLY A 92 16.95 -0.50 -7.01
N THR A 93 15.63 -0.53 -7.22
CA THR A 93 14.70 0.49 -6.74
C THR A 93 14.41 0.25 -5.25
N HIS A 94 14.66 1.26 -4.42
CA HIS A 94 14.42 1.15 -2.98
C HIS A 94 12.93 1.24 -2.65
N THR A 95 12.43 0.33 -1.81
CA THR A 95 11.00 0.25 -1.41
C THR A 95 10.80 0.17 0.11
N PRO A 96 11.34 1.14 0.89
CA PRO A 96 11.33 1.08 2.36
C PRO A 96 9.92 1.08 2.95
N TYR A 97 8.96 1.80 2.37
CA TYR A 97 7.59 1.85 2.89
C TYR A 97 6.83 0.55 2.61
N ASN A 98 6.93 0.01 1.39
CA ASN A 98 6.35 -1.29 1.08
C ASN A 98 6.97 -2.40 1.96
N HIS A 99 8.29 -2.40 2.13
CA HIS A 99 8.97 -3.38 2.99
C HIS A 99 8.51 -3.27 4.45
N THR A 100 8.49 -2.06 5.00
CA THR A 100 8.06 -1.81 6.39
C THR A 100 6.63 -2.26 6.62
N LEU A 101 5.70 -1.86 5.75
CA LEU A 101 4.31 -2.27 5.92
C LEU A 101 4.08 -3.76 5.71
N SER A 102 4.80 -4.40 4.78
CA SER A 102 4.78 -5.85 4.64
C SER A 102 5.19 -6.54 5.94
N ALA A 103 6.27 -6.10 6.58
CA ALA A 103 6.73 -6.65 7.85
C ALA A 103 5.72 -6.42 8.99
N LEU A 104 5.13 -5.23 9.09
CA LEU A 104 4.15 -4.92 10.13
C LEU A 104 2.87 -5.75 9.99
N VAL A 105 2.33 -5.88 8.77
CA VAL A 105 1.14 -6.72 8.53
C VAL A 105 1.44 -8.18 8.83
N LYS A 106 2.62 -8.70 8.47
CA LYS A 106 3.06 -10.05 8.86
C LYS A 106 3.11 -10.26 10.37
N GLY A 107 3.56 -9.26 11.11
CA GLY A 107 3.54 -9.27 12.57
C GLY A 107 2.12 -9.32 13.15
N LEU A 108 1.13 -8.74 12.45
CA LEU A 108 -0.28 -8.81 12.84
C LEU A 108 -0.92 -10.16 12.52
N GLU A 109 -0.56 -10.79 11.38
CA GLU A 109 -1.01 -12.15 11.00
C GLU A 109 -0.55 -13.25 11.98
N SER A 110 0.53 -12.99 12.74
CA SER A 110 1.19 -13.97 13.60
C SER A 110 0.62 -14.00 15.04
N LYS A 111 -0.44 -13.22 15.31
CA LYS A 111 -1.14 -13.18 16.59
C LYS A 111 -2.42 -14.01 16.53
#